data_AF-A0A6A5EUE5-F1
#
_entry.id   AF-A0A6A5EUE5-F1
#
_cell.length_a   1.000
_cell.length_b   1.000
_cell.length_c   1.000
_cell.angle_alpha   90.00
_cell.angle_beta   90.00
_cell.angle_gamma   90.00
#
_symmetry.space_group_name_H-M   'P 1'
#
loop_
_entity.id
_entity.type
_entity.pdbx_description
1 polymer ?
#
loop_
_entity_poly.entity_id
_entity_poly.type
_entity_poly.pdbx_seq_one_letter_code
_entity_poly.pdbx_strand_id
1 'polypeptide(L)'
;MADTEPNGNAFSNANSHSDSTLSPDRDASGPRVKDGPGRYELFAFISHMGASTMSGHYVCHIKKEGRWVIYNDHKVCLSERPPKDLGYIYFYHRLSSS
;
A
#
# COMPACT_ATOMS: atom_id res chain seq x y z
N MET A 1 -41.83 22.77 28.21
CA MET A 1 -41.06 23.15 29.42
C MET A 1 -39.61 23.29 29.01
N ALA A 2 -39.09 24.52 29.13
CA ALA A 2 -37.68 25.00 29.12
C ALA A 2 -36.80 24.55 27.93
N ASP A 3 -36.36 25.40 26.99
CA ASP A 3 -35.57 26.65 27.07
C ASP A 3 -34.26 26.56 27.90
N THR A 4 -33.20 27.03 27.23
CA THR A 4 -31.93 27.61 27.77
C THR A 4 -30.66 26.74 27.77
N GLU A 5 -29.87 26.85 26.68
CA GLU A 5 -28.41 27.11 26.75
C GLU A 5 -28.20 28.62 27.04
N PRO A 6 -27.07 29.19 27.52
CA PRO A 6 -25.67 28.72 27.36
C PRO A 6 -24.69 29.07 28.53
N ASN A 7 -23.42 28.64 28.43
CA ASN A 7 -22.28 29.33 29.07
C ASN A 7 -21.01 28.97 28.26
N GLY A 8 -20.21 29.85 27.67
CA GLY A 8 -19.89 31.23 28.01
C GLY A 8 -18.41 31.29 28.42
N ASN A 9 -17.49 31.44 27.47
CA ASN A 9 -16.27 32.22 27.71
C ASN A 9 -15.65 32.71 26.40
N ALA A 10 -15.71 34.03 26.24
CA ALA A 10 -15.16 34.82 25.17
C ALA A 10 -13.66 35.08 25.40
N PHE A 11 -12.89 35.13 24.31
CA PHE A 11 -11.80 36.10 24.17
C PHE A 11 -11.70 36.53 22.71
N SER A 12 -12.10 37.76 22.44
CA SER A 12 -11.81 38.49 21.21
C SER A 12 -10.39 39.04 21.27
N ASN A 13 -9.63 38.97 20.18
CA ASN A 13 -8.92 40.16 19.71
C ASN A 13 -8.60 40.06 18.23
N ALA A 14 -8.95 41.12 17.49
CA ALA A 14 -8.58 41.31 16.10
C ALA A 14 -7.10 41.67 15.99
N ASN A 15 -6.41 41.14 14.98
CA ASN A 15 -5.36 41.91 14.34
C ASN A 15 -5.28 41.63 12.84
N SER A 16 -5.23 42.75 12.13
CA SER A 16 -5.25 42.99 10.70
C SER A 16 -3.95 42.64 9.97
N HIS A 17 -4.11 42.29 8.69
CA HIS A 17 -3.22 42.51 7.54
C HIS A 17 -1.74 42.07 7.62
N SER A 18 -1.38 41.08 6.80
CA SER A 18 -0.20 41.21 5.95
C SER A 18 -0.28 40.26 4.75
N ASP A 19 -0.28 40.88 3.57
CA ASP A 19 -0.04 40.35 2.24
C ASP A 19 0.91 39.14 2.19
N SER A 20 0.39 38.00 1.74
CA SER A 20 1.21 36.89 1.28
C SER A 20 0.78 36.54 -0.13
N THR A 21 1.26 37.35 -1.07
CA THR A 21 1.72 36.94 -2.40
C THR A 21 1.09 35.64 -2.90
N LEU A 22 0.04 35.78 -3.70
CA LEU A 22 -0.47 34.74 -4.59
C LEU A 22 0.69 34.30 -5.50
N SER A 23 1.49 33.36 -5.00
CA SER A 23 2.34 32.54 -5.85
C SER A 23 1.38 31.83 -6.79
N PRO A 24 1.56 31.87 -8.12
CA PRO A 24 0.73 31.07 -8.99
C PRO A 24 0.96 29.63 -8.54
N ASP A 25 -0.11 29.02 -8.01
CA ASP A 25 -0.18 27.57 -7.84
C ASP A 25 0.23 27.01 -9.19
N ARG A 26 1.47 26.53 -9.26
CA ARG A 26 1.91 25.73 -10.39
C ARG A 26 1.13 24.45 -10.23
N ASP A 27 -0.04 24.43 -10.85
CA ASP A 27 -0.75 23.24 -11.28
C ASP A 27 0.19 22.41 -12.17
N ALA A 28 1.08 21.71 -11.50
CA ALA A 28 1.88 20.63 -12.02
C ALA A 28 1.76 19.45 -11.06
N SER A 29 0.56 19.23 -10.51
CA SER A 29 0.26 18.00 -9.78
C SER A 29 -0.06 16.89 -10.77
N GLY A 30 0.95 16.50 -11.55
CA GLY A 30 0.95 15.17 -12.16
C GLY A 30 0.62 14.13 -11.09
N PRO A 31 0.08 12.95 -11.48
CA PRO A 31 -0.35 11.96 -10.49
C PRO A 31 0.79 11.69 -9.50
N ARG A 32 0.49 11.64 -8.20
CA ARG A 32 1.46 11.33 -7.12
C ARG A 32 1.87 9.85 -7.15
N VAL A 33 2.20 9.34 -8.33
CA VAL A 33 2.56 7.96 -8.62
C VAL A 33 4.05 7.88 -8.89
N LYS A 34 4.68 6.81 -8.42
CA LYS A 34 6.10 6.55 -8.72
C LYS A 34 6.21 5.93 -10.10
N ASP A 35 6.33 6.75 -11.13
CA ASP A 35 6.52 6.27 -12.50
C ASP A 35 7.95 5.73 -12.74
N GLY A 36 8.16 5.03 -13.85
CA GLY A 36 9.45 4.49 -14.28
C GLY A 36 9.33 3.31 -15.26
N PRO A 37 10.46 2.74 -15.71
CA PRO A 37 10.46 1.65 -16.69
C PRO A 37 9.61 0.44 -16.28
N GLY A 38 8.91 -0.16 -17.24
CA GLY A 38 8.02 -1.31 -17.03
C GLY A 38 8.73 -2.66 -16.78
N ARG A 39 9.96 -2.67 -16.26
CA ARG A 39 10.75 -3.89 -16.04
C ARG A 39 10.68 -4.32 -14.58
N TYR A 40 10.27 -5.55 -14.34
CA TYR A 40 10.06 -6.07 -13.00
C TYR A 40 10.59 -7.48 -12.82
N GLU A 41 10.90 -7.85 -11.57
CA GLU A 41 11.22 -9.21 -11.16
C GLU A 41 10.17 -9.71 -10.15
N LEU A 42 9.72 -10.95 -10.34
CA LEU A 42 8.83 -11.62 -9.39
C LEU A 42 9.58 -11.88 -8.08
N PHE A 43 9.06 -11.38 -6.96
CA PHE A 43 9.68 -11.61 -5.65
C PHE A 43 8.74 -12.29 -4.65
N ALA A 44 7.42 -12.25 -4.86
CA ALA A 44 6.48 -13.02 -4.05
C ALA A 44 5.21 -13.37 -4.80
N PHE A 45 4.53 -14.41 -4.36
CA PHE A 45 3.16 -14.73 -4.79
C PHE A 45 2.39 -15.42 -3.67
N ILE A 46 1.07 -15.25 -3.68
CA ILE A 46 0.11 -15.90 -2.78
C ILE A 46 -0.69 -16.88 -3.62
N SER A 47 -0.78 -18.13 -3.19
CA SER A 47 -1.58 -19.18 -3.83
C SER A 47 -2.83 -19.44 -3.00
N HIS A 48 -3.99 -19.47 -3.65
CA HIS A 48 -5.21 -20.05 -3.10
C HIS A 48 -5.25 -21.54 -3.46
N MET A 49 -5.19 -22.41 -2.47
CA MET A 49 -5.27 -23.86 -2.67
C MET A 49 -6.69 -24.33 -2.40
N GLY A 50 -7.41 -24.65 -3.48
CA GLY A 50 -8.78 -25.13 -3.43
C GLY A 50 -9.51 -24.82 -4.74
N ALA A 51 -10.47 -25.66 -5.10
CA ALA A 51 -11.31 -25.46 -6.30
C ALA A 51 -12.53 -24.56 -6.04
N SER A 52 -12.87 -24.32 -4.77
CA SER A 52 -13.99 -23.48 -4.35
C SER A 52 -13.57 -22.02 -4.27
N THR A 53 -14.43 -21.10 -4.69
CA THR A 53 -14.24 -19.66 -4.43
C THR A 53 -14.63 -19.27 -3.00
N MET A 54 -15.38 -20.13 -2.31
CA MET A 54 -15.90 -19.89 -0.96
C MET A 54 -15.00 -20.49 0.12
N SER A 55 -14.04 -21.34 -0.24
CA SER A 55 -13.16 -22.02 0.71
C SER A 55 -11.87 -22.49 0.05
N GLY A 56 -10.80 -22.50 0.84
CA GLY A 56 -9.51 -23.01 0.48
C GLY A 56 -8.45 -22.60 1.49
N HIS A 57 -7.19 -22.79 1.15
CA HIS A 57 -6.06 -22.46 2.01
C HIS A 57 -5.11 -21.50 1.33
N TYR A 58 -4.72 -20.43 2.02
CA TYR A 58 -3.75 -19.48 1.49
C TYR A 58 -2.35 -19.77 2.00
N VAL A 59 -1.40 -19.82 1.07
CA VAL A 59 0.03 -19.87 1.37
C VAL A 59 0.75 -18.82 0.55
N CYS A 60 1.92 -18.35 1.02
CA CYS A 60 2.73 -17.43 0.23
C CYS A 60 4.14 -17.97 0.02
N HIS A 61 4.69 -17.62 -1.14
CA HIS A 61 6.08 -17.87 -1.49
C HIS A 61 6.77 -16.52 -1.62
N ILE A 62 7.89 -16.34 -0.92
CA ILE A 62 8.68 -15.10 -0.96
C ILE A 62 10.12 -15.46 -1.29
N LYS A 63 10.70 -14.76 -2.26
CA LYS A 63 12.11 -14.84 -2.61
C LYS A 63 12.90 -13.93 -1.65
N LYS A 64 13.67 -14.54 -0.75
CA LYS A 64 14.59 -13.85 0.17
C LYS A 64 16.01 -14.30 -0.11
N GLU A 65 16.93 -13.34 -0.29
CA GLU A 65 18.35 -13.63 -0.54
C GLU A 65 18.56 -14.63 -1.70
N GLY A 66 17.79 -14.47 -2.78
CA GLY A 66 17.84 -15.35 -3.94
C GLY A 66 17.12 -16.70 -3.78
N ARG A 67 16.67 -17.06 -2.57
CA ARG A 67 16.04 -18.35 -2.25
C ARG A 67 14.53 -18.18 -2.04
N TRP A 68 13.75 -19.13 -2.54
CA TRP A 68 12.31 -19.15 -2.34
C TRP A 68 11.97 -19.84 -1.02
N VAL A 69 11.09 -19.22 -0.25
CA VAL A 69 10.61 -19.73 1.04
C VAL A 69 9.09 -19.78 0.99
N ILE A 70 8.50 -20.91 1.35
CA ILE A 70 7.06 -21.05 1.55
C ILE A 70 6.73 -20.73 3.01
N TYR A 71 5.73 -19.88 3.20
CA TYR A 71 5.10 -19.60 4.48
C TYR A 71 3.69 -20.17 4.44
N ASN A 72 3.46 -21.17 5.28
CA ASN A 72 2.20 -21.87 5.45
C ASN A 72 1.85 -21.85 6.93
N ASP A 73 1.12 -20.81 7.35
CA ASP A 73 0.82 -20.52 8.75
C ASP A 73 2.10 -20.52 9.61
N HIS A 74 2.20 -21.45 10.55
CA HIS A 74 3.35 -21.64 11.44
C HIS A 74 4.51 -22.42 10.78
N LYS A 75 4.29 -23.05 9.62
CA LYS A 75 5.30 -23.83 8.90
C LYS A 75 6.01 -22.95 7.88
N VAL A 76 7.33 -22.86 8.01
CA VAL A 76 8.18 -22.08 7.11
C VAL A 76 9.29 -22.99 6.59
N CYS A 77 9.35 -23.15 5.27
CA CYS A 77 10.28 -24.08 4.62
C CYS A 77 10.93 -23.47 3.39
N LEU A 78 12.11 -23.96 3.04
CA LEU A 78 12.70 -23.69 1.71
C LEU A 78 11.78 -24.30 0.64
N SER A 79 11.51 -23.55 -0.43
CA SER A 79 10.73 -23.99 -1.59
C SER A 79 11.65 -24.04 -2.80
N GLU A 80 12.24 -25.20 -3.07
CA GLU A 80 13.20 -25.36 -4.19
C GLU A 80 12.52 -25.23 -5.55
N ARG A 81 11.26 -25.66 -5.64
CA ARG A 81 10.43 -25.63 -6.86
C ARG A 81 9.10 -24.93 -6.55
N PRO A 82 9.10 -23.59 -6.41
CA PRO A 82 7.89 -22.84 -6.10
C PRO A 82 6.88 -22.95 -7.27
N PRO A 83 5.58 -23.23 -7.00
CA PRO A 83 4.55 -23.42 -8.03
C PRO A 83 4.06 -22.07 -8.59
N LYS A 84 4.94 -21.37 -9.32
CA LYS A 84 4.69 -20.00 -9.80
C LYS A 84 3.50 -19.89 -10.76
N ASP A 85 3.10 -20.97 -11.42
CA ASP A 85 1.96 -20.95 -12.35
C ASP A 85 0.60 -21.09 -11.63
N LEU A 86 0.63 -21.38 -10.32
CA LEU A 86 -0.55 -21.60 -9.47
C LEU A 86 -0.73 -20.49 -8.42
N GLY A 87 -0.12 -19.33 -8.63
CA GLY A 87 -0.35 -18.14 -7.82
C GLY A 87 -1.68 -17.47 -8.16
N TYR A 88 -2.30 -16.86 -7.14
CA TYR A 88 -3.49 -16.04 -7.26
C TYR A 88 -3.14 -14.54 -7.29
N ILE A 89 -2.31 -14.09 -6.35
CA ILE A 89 -1.83 -12.70 -6.27
C ILE A 89 -0.31 -12.71 -6.41
N TYR A 90 0.22 -11.90 -7.33
CA TYR A 90 1.65 -11.81 -7.60
C TYR A 90 2.21 -10.45 -7.24
N PHE A 91 3.42 -10.44 -6.71
CA PHE A 91 4.14 -9.24 -6.31
C PHE A 91 5.46 -9.15 -7.06
N TYR A 92 5.65 -8.01 -7.71
CA TYR A 92 6.76 -7.72 -8.59
C TYR A 92 7.51 -6.49 -8.07
N HIS A 93 8.84 -6.57 -8.00
CA HIS A 93 9.69 -5.43 -7.70
C HIS A 93 10.17 -4.80 -9.00
N ARG A 94 10.07 -3.48 -9.10
CA ARG A 94 10.60 -2.75 -10.25
C ARG A 94 12.11 -2.86 -10.24
N LEU A 95 12.69 -3.26 -11.37
CA LEU A 95 14.13 -3.26 -11.55
C LEU A 95 14.61 -1.81 -11.64
N SER A 96 15.66 -1.48 -10.90
CA SER A 96 16.33 -0.19 -11.07
C SER A 96 16.93 -0.15 -12.48
N SER A 97 16.75 0.98 -13.15
CA SER A 97 17.54 1.29 -14.35
C SER A 97 18.99 1.53 -13.92
N SER A 98 19.86 0.58 -14.26
CA SER A 98 21.31 0.75 -14.25
C SER A 98 21.75 1.87 -15.18
#